data_AF-A0A251RYI8-F1
#
_entry.id   AF-A0A251RYI8-F1
#
_cell.length_a   1.000
_cell.length_b   1.000
_cell.length_c   1.000
_cell.angle_alpha   90.00
_cell.angle_beta   90.00
_cell.angle_gamma   90.00
#
_symmetry.space_group_name_H-M   'P 1'
#
loop_
_entity.id
_entity.type
_entity.pdbx_description
1 polymer ?
#
loop_
_entity_poly.entity_id
_entity_poly.type
_entity_poly.pdbx_seq_one_letter_code
_entity_poly.pdbx_strand_id
1 'polypeptide(L)'
;MLREKNEKRMAELGDAYKSPYCNRITNLYEPLLDRDQTIICYLLAPVEDIGTLIFKSESGVETLKIIFESFHPSQYIASSGVDAFVDVLNFEEKKRDKKSSPYRLFLPSTIFQDEMFGPKYTDNDRLKVFAPIVDNILVKKVDTLDLICTTI
;
A
#
# COMPACT_ATOMS: atom_id res chain seq x y z
N MET A 1 -20.02 -20.54 -34.21
CA MET A 1 -19.02 -19.46 -34.08
C MET A 1 -19.82 -18.16 -33.98
N LEU A 2 -19.70 -17.26 -33.02
CA LEU A 2 -18.72 -16.99 -31.95
C LEU A 2 -19.45 -16.38 -30.74
N ARG A 3 -18.77 -16.44 -29.58
CA ARG A 3 -19.17 -16.10 -28.21
C ARG A 3 -19.74 -14.68 -28.02
N GLU A 4 -20.82 -14.57 -27.25
CA GLU A 4 -21.03 -13.45 -26.34
C GLU A 4 -20.75 -13.91 -24.90
N LYS A 5 -19.85 -13.23 -24.18
CA LYS A 5 -20.10 -12.67 -22.84
C LYS A 5 -18.83 -12.19 -22.14
N ASN A 6 -18.99 -10.97 -21.60
CA ASN A 6 -18.30 -10.36 -20.47
C ASN A 6 -16.94 -9.69 -20.74
N GLU A 7 -16.97 -8.64 -21.55
CA GLU A 7 -16.09 -7.50 -21.27
C GLU A 7 -16.49 -6.94 -19.89
N LYS A 8 -15.57 -7.05 -18.91
CA LYS A 8 -15.71 -6.39 -17.61
C LYS A 8 -15.83 -4.90 -17.90
N ARG A 9 -17.00 -4.30 -17.65
CA ARG A 9 -17.16 -2.84 -17.71
C ARG A 9 -16.21 -2.22 -16.70
N MET A 10 -15.11 -1.66 -17.17
CA MET A 10 -14.30 -0.75 -16.35
C MET A 10 -15.12 0.55 -16.25
N ALA A 11 -15.81 0.73 -15.13
CA ALA A 11 -16.43 2.02 -14.83
C ALA A 11 -15.30 3.01 -14.55
N GLU A 12 -15.29 4.15 -15.23
CA GLU A 12 -14.41 5.25 -14.85
C GLU A 12 -14.78 5.68 -13.43
N LEU A 13 -13.84 5.51 -12.50
CA LEU A 13 -14.03 5.91 -11.11
C LEU A 13 -14.14 7.44 -11.05
N GLY A 14 -15.24 7.94 -10.50
CA GLY A 14 -15.46 9.38 -10.34
C GLY A 14 -14.38 10.04 -9.47
N ASP A 15 -14.23 11.36 -9.58
CA ASP A 15 -13.14 12.13 -8.94
C ASP A 15 -13.01 11.91 -7.43
N ALA A 16 -14.10 11.56 -6.76
CA ALA A 16 -14.13 11.24 -5.34
C ALA A 16 -13.20 10.05 -4.98
N TYR A 17 -13.01 9.11 -5.89
CA TYR A 17 -12.15 7.95 -5.70
C TYR A 17 -10.67 8.23 -5.98
N LYS A 18 -10.34 9.41 -6.51
CA LYS A 18 -8.94 9.81 -6.66
C LYS A 18 -8.32 10.03 -5.28
N SER A 19 -7.08 9.60 -5.13
CA SER A 19 -6.29 9.76 -3.89
C SER A 19 -6.31 11.22 -3.42
N PRO A 20 -6.44 11.54 -2.12
CA PRO A 20 -6.45 12.93 -1.65
C PRO A 20 -5.08 13.60 -1.84
N TYR A 21 -4.05 12.81 -2.19
CA TYR A 21 -2.76 13.28 -2.69
C TYR A 21 -2.81 13.74 -4.15
N CYS A 22 -3.97 13.89 -4.80
CA CYS A 22 -4.13 14.43 -6.16
C CYS A 22 -3.37 15.75 -6.40
N ASN A 23 -3.23 16.59 -5.38
CA ASN A 23 -2.50 17.85 -5.48
C ASN A 23 -0.98 17.70 -5.29
N ARG A 24 -0.52 16.49 -4.94
CA ARG A 24 0.87 16.06 -5.07
C ARG A 24 0.91 15.00 -6.16
N ILE A 25 0.71 15.44 -7.41
CA ILE A 25 1.40 14.75 -8.51
C ILE A 25 2.88 14.87 -8.13
N THR A 26 3.40 13.85 -7.45
CA THR A 26 4.83 13.73 -7.25
C THR A 26 5.32 13.37 -8.62
N ASN A 27 5.71 14.39 -9.37
CA ASN A 27 6.31 14.18 -10.67
C ASN A 27 7.57 13.34 -10.41
N LEU A 28 7.48 12.05 -10.69
CA LEU A 28 8.59 11.11 -10.48
C LEU A 28 9.82 11.47 -11.34
N TYR A 29 9.63 12.38 -12.29
CA TYR A 29 10.66 12.95 -13.15
C TYR A 29 11.15 14.32 -12.69
N GLU A 30 10.51 14.94 -11.70
CA GLU A 30 11.06 16.14 -11.08
C GLU A 30 12.23 15.77 -10.17
N PRO A 31 13.37 16.47 -10.30
CA PRO A 31 14.48 16.28 -9.38
C PRO A 31 14.02 16.53 -7.94
N LEU A 32 14.42 15.64 -7.04
CA LEU A 32 14.31 15.89 -5.61
C LEU A 32 15.03 17.19 -5.26
N LEU A 33 14.48 17.98 -4.33
CA LEU A 33 15.17 19.14 -3.80
C LEU A 33 16.50 18.73 -3.18
N ASP A 34 17.53 19.57 -3.26
CA ASP A 34 18.87 19.28 -2.71
C ASP A 34 18.82 18.85 -1.24
N ARG A 35 17.90 19.45 -0.48
CA ARG A 35 17.65 19.09 0.92
C ARG A 35 17.14 17.66 1.06
N ASP A 36 16.18 17.26 0.23
CA ASP A 36 15.59 15.92 0.29
C ASP A 36 16.61 14.87 -0.15
N GLN A 37 17.40 15.17 -1.18
CA GLN A 37 18.54 14.35 -1.59
C GLN A 37 19.54 14.18 -0.44
N THR A 38 19.90 15.27 0.23
CA THR A 38 20.82 15.25 1.37
C THR A 38 20.28 14.36 2.49
N ILE A 39 19.00 14.51 2.85
CA ILE A 39 18.36 13.69 3.89
C ILE A 39 18.38 12.21 3.51
N ILE A 40 18.01 11.88 2.27
CA ILE A 40 18.04 10.50 1.78
C ILE A 40 19.46 9.93 1.81
N CYS A 41 20.46 10.70 1.39
CA CYS A 41 21.86 10.29 1.43
C CYS A 41 22.34 10.01 2.86
N TYR A 42 21.91 10.79 3.86
CA TYR A 42 22.23 10.51 5.26
C TYR A 42 21.50 9.28 5.79
N LEU A 43 20.19 9.17 5.54
CA LEU A 43 19.37 8.04 5.99
C LEU A 43 19.83 6.70 5.40
N LEU A 44 20.24 6.69 4.13
CA LEU A 44 20.70 5.51 3.40
C LEU A 44 22.23 5.40 3.35
N ALA A 45 22.97 6.20 4.12
CA ALA A 45 24.42 6.13 4.12
C ALA A 45 24.86 4.73 4.61
N PRO A 46 25.78 4.03 3.92
CA PRO A 46 26.18 2.66 4.28
C PRO A 46 27.00 2.55 5.57
N VAL A 47 27.14 3.64 6.33
CA VAL A 47 28.09 3.78 7.44
C VAL A 47 27.45 3.42 8.79
N GLU A 48 26.13 3.34 8.87
CA GLU A 48 25.43 3.05 10.13
C GLU A 48 24.90 1.62 10.15
N ASP A 49 24.62 1.11 11.35
CA ASP A 49 24.07 -0.23 11.56
C ASP A 49 22.73 -0.42 10.83
N ILE A 50 22.62 -1.49 10.04
CA ILE A 50 21.42 -1.89 9.31
C ILE A 50 20.22 -2.14 10.24
N GLY A 51 20.49 -2.43 11.52
CA GLY A 51 19.51 -2.59 12.59
C GLY A 51 18.99 -1.27 13.19
N THR A 52 19.46 -0.11 12.73
CA THR A 52 19.04 1.19 13.26
C THR A 52 17.55 1.44 12.99
N LEU A 53 16.80 1.84 14.01
CA LEU A 53 15.40 2.27 13.87
C LEU A 53 15.34 3.66 13.20
N ILE A 54 14.72 3.73 12.02
CA ILE A 54 14.63 4.97 11.23
C ILE A 54 13.24 5.58 11.30
N PHE A 55 12.20 4.76 11.44
CA PHE A 55 10.81 5.21 11.50
C PHE A 55 10.03 4.46 12.56
N LYS A 56 9.17 5.18 13.29
CA LYS A 56 8.19 4.63 14.22
C LYS A 56 6.88 5.40 14.09
N SER A 57 5.80 4.73 13.74
CA SER A 57 4.49 5.34 13.64
C SER A 57 3.78 5.40 15.00
N GLU A 58 2.72 6.21 15.08
CA GLU A 58 1.87 6.28 16.28
C GLU A 58 1.14 4.97 16.59
N SER A 59 0.90 4.12 15.58
CA SER A 59 0.30 2.80 15.79
C SER A 59 1.32 1.76 16.28
N GLY A 60 2.61 2.13 16.35
CA GLY A 60 3.70 1.28 16.80
C GLY A 60 4.41 0.51 15.69
N VAL A 61 4.15 0.80 14.41
CA VAL A 61 4.91 0.20 13.32
C VAL A 61 6.32 0.79 13.32
N GLU A 62 7.31 -0.08 13.47
CA GLU A 62 8.73 0.25 13.51
C GLU A 62 9.40 -0.21 12.20
N THR A 63 10.26 0.63 11.64
CA THR A 63 10.97 0.34 10.40
C THR A 63 12.45 0.64 10.54
N LEU A 64 13.25 -0.40 10.31
CA LEU A 64 14.69 -0.35 10.42
C LEU A 64 15.33 0.13 9.12
N LYS A 65 16.58 0.56 9.20
CA LYS A 65 17.37 1.04 8.07
C LYS A 65 17.44 0.06 6.91
N ILE A 66 17.67 -1.23 7.19
CA ILE A 66 17.69 -2.29 6.17
C ILE A 66 16.44 -2.33 5.29
N ILE A 67 15.29 -1.92 5.83
CA ILE A 67 14.03 -1.88 5.07
C ILE A 67 14.03 -0.70 4.11
N PHE A 68 14.54 0.46 4.53
CA PHE A 68 14.69 1.62 3.64
C PHE A 68 15.72 1.39 2.55
N GLU A 69 16.79 0.64 2.84
CA GLU A 69 17.76 0.24 1.83
C GLU A 69 17.10 -0.53 0.68
N SER A 70 16.03 -1.31 0.93
CA SER A 70 15.28 -2.03 -0.12
C SER A 70 14.56 -1.14 -1.14
N PHE A 71 14.49 0.18 -0.91
CA PHE A 71 13.93 1.15 -1.85
C PHE A 71 14.93 1.68 -2.88
N HIS A 72 16.21 1.31 -2.82
CA HIS A 72 17.12 1.61 -3.94
C HIS A 72 16.57 1.03 -5.26
N PRO A 73 16.84 1.69 -6.40
CA PRO A 73 16.41 1.20 -7.70
C PRO A 73 16.91 -0.22 -8.01
N SER A 74 16.14 -0.95 -8.82
CA SER A 74 16.53 -2.26 -9.39
C SER A 74 16.64 -3.42 -8.40
N GLN A 75 15.93 -3.38 -7.28
CA GLN A 75 15.83 -4.48 -6.32
C GLN A 75 14.41 -4.66 -5.81
N TYR A 76 14.19 -5.77 -5.10
CA TYR A 76 12.91 -6.07 -4.47
C TYR A 76 12.72 -5.23 -3.22
N ILE A 77 11.52 -4.66 -3.10
CA ILE A 77 11.09 -3.92 -1.92
C ILE A 77 10.72 -4.92 -0.82
N ALA A 78 11.22 -4.69 0.38
CA ALA A 78 10.82 -5.47 1.55
C ALA A 78 9.35 -5.21 1.90
N SER A 79 8.60 -6.28 2.17
CA SER A 79 7.15 -6.21 2.47
C SER A 79 6.85 -5.33 3.68
N SER A 80 7.70 -5.35 4.71
CA SER A 80 7.59 -4.49 5.88
C SER A 80 7.73 -3.00 5.56
N GLY A 81 8.45 -2.65 4.49
CA GLY A 81 8.51 -1.28 3.97
C GLY A 81 7.17 -0.85 3.40
N VAL A 82 6.53 -1.72 2.62
CA VAL A 82 5.16 -1.51 2.11
C VAL A 82 4.16 -1.37 3.27
N ASP A 83 4.26 -2.22 4.29
CA ASP A 83 3.38 -2.18 5.46
C ASP A 83 3.51 -0.88 6.26
N ALA A 84 4.73 -0.34 6.38
CA ALA A 84 4.95 0.96 7.00
C ALA A 84 4.24 2.09 6.24
N PHE A 85 4.29 2.07 4.90
CA PHE A 85 3.52 3.00 4.08
C PHE A 85 2.01 2.82 4.24
N VAL A 86 1.52 1.58 4.26
CA VAL A 86 0.11 1.27 4.49
C VAL A 86 -0.38 1.85 5.83
N ASP A 87 0.42 1.73 6.89
CA ASP A 87 0.09 2.28 8.20
C ASP A 87 -0.03 3.81 8.17
N VAL A 88 0.93 4.50 7.54
CA VAL A 88 0.89 5.96 7.35
C VAL A 88 -0.36 6.36 6.55
N LEU A 89 -0.66 5.65 5.45
CA LEU A 89 -1.83 5.94 4.62
C LEU A 89 -3.15 5.76 5.38
N ASN A 90 -3.27 4.67 6.15
CA ASN A 90 -4.45 4.43 6.98
C ASN A 90 -4.57 5.43 8.14
N PHE A 91 -3.45 5.94 8.66
CA PHE A 91 -3.46 7.00 9.66
C PHE A 91 -3.96 8.31 9.08
N GLU A 92 -3.44 8.73 7.92
CA GLU A 92 -3.85 9.95 7.24
C GLU A 92 -5.30 9.89 6.76
N GLU A 93 -5.80 8.72 6.34
CA GLU A 93 -7.20 8.55 5.95
C GLU A 93 -8.20 8.89 7.10
N LYS A 94 -7.78 8.73 8.37
CA LYS A 94 -8.58 9.16 9.53
C LYS A 94 -8.83 10.67 9.53
N LYS A 95 -7.94 11.46 8.91
CA LYS A 95 -7.98 12.91 8.82
C LYS A 95 -8.67 13.44 7.55
N ARG A 96 -9.14 12.55 6.67
CA ARG A 96 -9.79 12.95 5.40
C ARG A 96 -11.04 13.81 5.64
N ASP A 97 -11.41 14.61 4.64
CA ASP A 97 -12.72 15.24 4.58
C ASP A 97 -13.81 14.21 4.23
N LYS A 98 -14.65 13.89 5.21
CA LYS A 98 -15.73 12.90 5.09
C LYS A 98 -16.83 13.32 4.10
N LYS A 99 -16.94 14.61 3.76
CA LYS A 99 -18.00 15.12 2.86
C LYS A 99 -17.61 14.99 1.39
N SER A 100 -16.35 15.26 1.07
CA SER A 100 -15.85 15.28 -0.31
C SER A 100 -15.14 13.98 -0.70
N SER A 101 -14.71 13.16 0.27
CA SER A 101 -13.94 11.95 0.00
C SER A 101 -14.57 10.69 0.61
N PRO A 102 -14.79 9.62 -0.19
CA PRO A 102 -15.10 8.29 0.33
C PRO A 102 -13.95 7.79 1.19
N TYR A 103 -14.27 6.82 2.06
CA TYR A 103 -13.28 6.15 2.90
C TYR A 103 -12.51 5.11 2.08
N ARG A 104 -11.18 5.11 2.20
CA ARG A 104 -10.28 4.10 1.64
C ARG A 104 -9.61 3.31 2.76
N LEU A 105 -9.55 1.99 2.60
CA LEU A 105 -8.76 1.14 3.48
C LEU A 105 -7.56 0.61 2.71
N PHE A 106 -6.36 0.92 3.18
CA PHE A 106 -5.13 0.36 2.64
C PHE A 106 -4.82 -0.93 3.37
N LEU A 107 -4.62 -2.03 2.63
CA LEU A 107 -4.39 -3.34 3.22
C LEU A 107 -2.89 -3.63 3.30
N PRO A 108 -2.40 -4.18 4.43
CA PRO A 108 -1.00 -4.57 4.55
C PRO A 108 -0.69 -5.79 3.68
N SER A 109 0.58 -5.99 3.35
CA SER A 109 1.09 -7.15 2.62
C SER A 109 0.80 -8.48 3.34
N THR A 110 0.55 -8.46 4.65
CA THR A 110 0.16 -9.64 5.44
C THR A 110 -1.18 -10.26 5.03
N ILE A 111 -1.98 -9.60 4.20
CA ILE A 111 -3.14 -10.23 3.57
C ILE A 111 -2.75 -11.34 2.59
N PHE A 112 -1.52 -11.31 2.09
CA PHE A 112 -1.01 -12.27 1.14
C PHE A 112 -0.29 -13.40 1.87
N GLN A 113 -0.91 -14.58 1.85
CA GLN A 113 -0.36 -15.80 2.44
C GLN A 113 0.28 -16.69 1.37
N ASP A 114 1.19 -17.58 1.76
CA ASP A 114 1.91 -18.46 0.84
C ASP A 114 0.98 -19.31 -0.05
N GLU A 115 -0.16 -19.73 0.51
CA GLU A 115 -1.21 -20.46 -0.21
C GLU A 115 -1.81 -19.67 -1.37
N MET A 116 -1.64 -18.35 -1.39
CA MET A 116 -2.13 -17.51 -2.48
C MET A 116 -1.23 -17.56 -3.72
N PHE A 117 0.05 -17.93 -3.56
CA PHE A 117 1.06 -17.82 -4.63
C PHE A 117 1.45 -19.15 -5.30
N GLY A 118 0.82 -20.27 -4.92
CA GLY A 118 1.10 -21.57 -5.52
C GLY A 118 0.23 -21.90 -6.74
N PRO A 119 0.77 -22.54 -7.79
CA PRO A 119 -0.01 -23.01 -8.93
C PRO A 119 -0.94 -24.18 -8.57
N LYS A 120 -0.69 -24.84 -7.43
CA LYS A 120 -1.49 -25.96 -6.92
C LYS A 120 -2.81 -25.54 -6.27
N TYR A 121 -3.00 -24.24 -5.99
CA TYR A 121 -4.19 -23.72 -5.32
C TYR A 121 -5.19 -23.17 -6.32
N THR A 122 -6.47 -23.54 -6.17
CA THR A 122 -7.55 -22.97 -6.98
C THR A 122 -7.95 -21.60 -6.43
N ASP A 123 -8.67 -20.80 -7.23
CA ASP A 123 -9.19 -19.50 -6.75
C ASP A 123 -10.11 -19.65 -5.53
N ASN A 124 -10.84 -20.76 -5.42
CA ASN A 124 -11.64 -21.05 -4.23
C ASN A 124 -10.77 -21.32 -3.00
N ASP A 125 -9.62 -21.98 -3.16
CA ASP A 125 -8.70 -22.21 -2.05
C ASP A 125 -8.06 -20.90 -1.60
N ARG A 126 -7.66 -20.05 -2.55
CA ARG A 126 -7.15 -18.71 -2.28
C ARG A 126 -8.17 -17.85 -1.55
N LEU A 127 -9.44 -17.88 -1.98
CA LEU A 127 -10.52 -17.10 -1.37
C LEU A 127 -10.81 -17.54 0.07
N LYS A 128 -10.74 -18.85 0.37
CA LYS A 128 -10.91 -19.37 1.74
C LYS A 128 -9.85 -18.86 2.72
N VAL A 129 -8.65 -18.55 2.24
CA VAL A 129 -7.57 -17.96 3.05
C VAL A 129 -7.72 -16.44 3.14
N PHE A 130 -7.99 -15.79 2.01
CA PHE A 130 -8.08 -14.34 1.93
C PHE A 130 -9.27 -13.76 2.70
N ALA A 131 -10.47 -14.31 2.53
CA ALA A 131 -11.70 -13.72 3.06
C ALA A 131 -11.68 -13.58 4.59
N PRO A 132 -11.31 -14.60 5.40
CA PRO A 132 -11.25 -14.45 6.85
C PRO A 132 -10.24 -13.40 7.32
N ILE A 133 -9.11 -13.24 6.61
CA ILE A 133 -8.09 -12.22 6.95
C ILE A 133 -8.67 -10.83 6.73
N VAL A 134 -9.31 -10.60 5.59
CA VAL A 134 -9.95 -9.33 5.28
C VAL A 134 -11.10 -9.06 6.24
N ASP A 135 -11.97 -10.02 6.50
CA ASP A 135 -13.10 -9.86 7.43
C ASP A 135 -12.62 -9.43 8.81
N ASN A 136 -11.54 -10.02 9.34
CA ASN A 136 -10.96 -9.60 10.62
C ASN A 136 -10.45 -8.15 10.61
N ILE A 137 -9.96 -7.66 9.48
CA ILE A 137 -9.54 -6.25 9.32
C ILE A 137 -10.78 -5.34 9.25
N LEU A 138 -11.82 -5.76 8.51
CA LEU A 138 -13.06 -5.01 8.31
C LEU A 138 -13.91 -4.92 9.58
N VAL A 139 -14.00 -5.98 10.39
CA VAL A 139 -14.76 -6.00 11.65
C VAL A 139 -14.30 -4.90 12.62
N LYS A 140 -13.05 -4.43 12.49
CA LYS A 140 -12.54 -3.33 13.30
C LYS A 140 -12.97 -1.94 12.80
N LYS A 141 -13.36 -1.77 11.53
CA LYS A 141 -13.82 -0.49 10.95
C LYS A 141 -14.59 -0.68 9.64
N VAL A 142 -15.83 -0.16 9.63
CA VAL A 142 -16.56 0.50 8.50
C VAL A 142 -17.83 -0.23 8.01
N ASP A 143 -18.96 0.51 8.02
CA ASP A 143 -20.30 0.06 7.60
C ASP A 143 -20.51 0.05 6.06
N THR A 144 -19.57 0.60 5.28
CA THR A 144 -19.59 0.67 3.81
C THR A 144 -18.17 0.67 3.25
N LEU A 145 -17.77 -0.41 2.57
CA LEU A 145 -16.45 -0.53 1.94
C LEU A 145 -16.62 -0.72 0.43
N ASP A 146 -16.07 0.22 -0.34
CA ASP A 146 -15.86 0.03 -1.78
C ASP A 146 -14.43 -0.50 -1.97
N LEU A 147 -14.31 -1.74 -2.44
CA LEU A 147 -13.01 -2.35 -2.73
C LEU A 147 -12.45 -1.78 -4.04
N ILE A 148 -11.42 -0.94 -3.94
CA ILE A 148 -10.73 -0.37 -5.10
C ILE A 148 -9.39 -1.07 -5.26
N CYS A 149 -9.30 -1.99 -6.21
CA CYS A 149 -8.02 -2.53 -6.65
C CYS A 149 -7.38 -1.52 -7.60
N THR A 150 -6.34 -0.83 -7.17
CA THR A 150 -5.49 -0.02 -8.05
C THR A 150 -4.40 -0.91 -8.61
N THR A 151 -4.48 -1.25 -9.91
CA THR A 151 -3.33 -1.76 -10.66
C THR A 151 -2.37 -0.59 -10.89
N ILE A 152 -1.12 -0.73 -10.44
CA ILE A 152 -0.01 0.17 -10.80
C ILE A 152 0.49 -0.20 -12.20
#